data_AF-A0A096CXF3-F1
#
_entry.id   AF-A0A096CXF3-F1
#
_cell.length_a   1.000
_cell.length_b   1.000
_cell.length_c   1.000
_cell.angle_alpha   90.00
_cell.angle_beta   90.00
_cell.angle_gamma   90.00
#
_symmetry.space_group_name_H-M   'P 1'
#
loop_
_entity.id
_entity.type
_entity.pdbx_description
1 polymer ?
#
loop_
_entity_poly.entity_id
_entity_poly.type
_entity_poly.pdbx_seq_one_letter_code
_entity_poly.pdbx_strand_id
1 'polypeptide(L)' 'MTNFNSKLDYKTLSLIEEQLRQEKLLYKKYLNYAEMCYDSKLKNLCYNASKKHKRNYKKVLNYLINSR' A
#
# COMPACT_ATOMS: atom_id res chain seq x y z
N MET A 1 -6.05 -19.29 25.41
CA MET A 1 -4.57 -19.32 25.47
C MET A 1 -4.04 -19.75 24.10
N THR A 2 -3.49 -18.82 23.33
CA THR A 2 -2.36 -19.04 22.40
C THR A 2 -1.85 -17.65 22.01
N ASN A 3 -0.87 -17.14 22.74
CA ASN A 3 -0.05 -16.03 22.29
C ASN A 3 0.78 -16.54 21.12
N PHE A 4 0.30 -16.33 19.89
CA PHE A 4 1.13 -16.47 18.70
C PHE A 4 2.07 -15.27 18.63
N ASN A 5 3.12 -15.33 19.45
CA ASN A 5 4.34 -14.55 19.25
C ASN A 5 5.09 -15.17 18.05
N SER A 6 4.44 -15.23 16.88
CA SER A 6 5.09 -15.69 15.65
C SER A 6 5.85 -14.50 15.08
N LYS A 7 7.09 -14.34 15.55
CA LYS A 7 8.09 -13.51 14.89
C LYS A 7 8.01 -13.83 13.40
N LEU A 8 7.67 -12.84 12.57
CA LEU A 8 7.49 -13.04 11.13
C LEU A 8 8.75 -13.72 10.56
N ASP A 9 8.58 -14.79 9.80
CA ASP A 9 9.71 -15.40 9.12
C ASP A 9 10.29 -14.45 8.05
N TYR A 10 11.53 -14.70 7.64
CA TYR A 10 12.23 -13.85 6.69
C TYR A 10 11.48 -13.70 5.36
N LYS A 11 10.85 -14.77 4.88
CA LYS A 11 10.10 -14.77 3.61
C LYS A 11 8.88 -13.86 3.70
N THR A 12 8.15 -13.93 4.80
CA THR A 12 6.98 -13.11 5.08
C THR A 12 7.37 -11.65 5.24
N LEU A 13 8.47 -11.36 5.94
CA LEU A 13 9.01 -10.01 6.06
C LEU A 13 9.38 -9.43 4.69
N SER A 14 10.09 -10.21 3.86
CA SER A 14 10.47 -9.81 2.50
C SER A 14 9.23 -9.53 1.62
N LEU A 15 8.19 -10.35 1.70
CA LEU A 15 6.93 -10.13 1.00
C LEU A 15 6.21 -8.85 1.47
N ILE A 16 6.21 -8.59 2.78
CA ILE A 16 5.62 -7.36 3.34
C ILE A 16 6.38 -6.13 2.87
N GLU A 17 7.72 -6.16 2.89
CA GLU A 17 8.55 -5.07 2.39
C GLU A 17 8.33 -4.80 0.90
N GLU A 18 8.21 -5.87 0.09
CA GLU A 18 7.88 -5.74 -1.32
C GLU A 18 6.50 -5.12 -1.51
N GLN A 19 5.49 -5.58 -0.76
CA GLN A 19 4.15 -5.01 -0.84
C GLN A 19 4.13 -3.54 -0.45
N LEU A 20 4.87 -3.14 0.60
CA LEU A 20 5.02 -1.74 0.99
C LEU A 20 5.64 -0.90 -0.14
N ARG A 21 6.67 -1.43 -0.81
CA ARG A 21 7.31 -0.77 -1.95
C ARG A 21 6.34 -0.60 -3.11
N GLN A 22 5.58 -1.64 -3.45
CA GLN A 22 4.60 -1.63 -4.53
C GLN A 22 3.45 -0.64 -4.25
N GLU A 23 2.87 -0.67 -3.05
CA GLU A 23 1.78 0.25 -2.69
C GLU A 23 2.24 1.72 -2.73
N LYS A 24 3.48 2.00 -2.31
CA LYS A 24 4.08 3.34 -2.41
C LYS A 24 4.29 3.77 -3.87
N LEU A 25 4.77 2.86 -4.72
CA LEU A 25 4.96 3.12 -6.15
C LEU A 25 3.61 3.40 -6.84
N LEU A 26 2.61 2.56 -6.60
CA LEU A 26 1.28 2.69 -7.19
C LEU A 26 0.56 3.96 -6.73
N TYR A 27 0.69 4.34 -5.45
CA TYR A 27 0.19 5.63 -4.98
C TYR A 27 0.73 6.79 -5.82
N LYS A 28 2.05 6.86 -6.01
CA LYS A 28 2.69 7.92 -6.80
C LYS A 28 2.28 7.86 -8.27
N LYS A 29 2.27 6.65 -8.87
CA LYS A 29 1.92 6.43 -10.27
C LYS A 29 0.51 6.94 -10.58
N TYR A 30 -0.47 6.54 -9.78
CA TYR A 30 -1.86 6.96 -9.99
C TYR A 30 -2.11 8.43 -9.65
N LEU A 31 -1.37 9.00 -8.69
CA LEU A 31 -1.43 10.43 -8.43
C LEU A 31 -0.91 11.23 -9.64
N ASN A 32 0.24 10.86 -10.19
CA ASN A 32 0.77 11.48 -11.40
C ASN A 32 -0.19 11.33 -12.58
N TYR A 33 -0.79 10.15 -12.77
CA TYR A 33 -1.80 9.95 -13.81
C TYR A 33 -3.01 10.86 -13.63
N ALA A 34 -3.48 11.07 -12.40
CA ALA A 34 -4.57 12.00 -12.14
C ALA A 34 -4.22 13.45 -12.54
N GLU A 35 -2.96 13.85 -12.38
CA GLU A 35 -2.47 15.18 -12.79
C GLU A 35 -2.33 15.32 -14.31
N MET A 36 -2.02 14.22 -15.00
CA MET A 36 -1.90 14.18 -16.48
C MET A 36 -3.26 14.02 -17.19
N CYS A 37 -4.32 13.66 -16.48
CA CYS A 37 -5.66 13.47 -17.07
C CYS A 37 -6.41 14.80 -17.19
N TYR A 38 -6.88 15.09 -18.40
CA TYR A 38 -7.75 16.24 -18.67
C TYR A 38 -9.24 15.93 -18.45
N ASP A 39 -9.66 14.69 -18.73
CA ASP A 39 -11.02 14.24 -18.45
C ASP A 39 -11.25 14.12 -16.94
N SER A 40 -12.32 14.76 -16.45
CA SER A 40 -12.62 14.86 -15.02
C SER A 40 -12.96 13.50 -14.39
N LYS A 41 -13.63 12.60 -15.12
CA LYS A 41 -13.96 11.26 -14.63
C LYS A 41 -12.70 10.41 -14.51
N LEU A 42 -11.83 10.45 -15.53
CA LEU A 42 -10.57 9.71 -15.52
C LEU A 42 -9.61 10.23 -14.45
N LYS A 43 -9.50 11.55 -14.30
CA LYS A 43 -8.75 12.20 -13.22
C LYS A 43 -9.22 11.72 -11.85
N ASN A 44 -10.53 11.73 -11.62
CA ASN A 44 -11.11 11.27 -10.35
C ASN A 44 -10.87 9.78 -10.11
N LEU A 45 -10.94 8.94 -11.15
CA LEU A 45 -10.63 7.52 -11.06
C LEU A 45 -9.18 7.29 -10.62
N CYS A 46 -8.22 7.92 -11.30
CA CYS A 46 -6.80 7.84 -10.95
C CYS A 46 -6.54 8.39 -9.53
N TYR A 47 -7.15 9.51 -9.17
CA TYR A 47 -7.03 10.08 -7.83
C TYR A 47 -7.54 9.09 -6.76
N ASN A 48 -8.72 8.52 -6.96
CA ASN A 48 -9.30 7.55 -6.03
C ASN A 48 -8.45 6.28 -5.92
N ALA A 49 -7.89 5.80 -7.04
CA ALA A 49 -6.94 4.69 -7.05
C ALA A 49 -5.68 5.02 -6.22
N SER A 50 -5.10 6.21 -6.37
CA SER A 50 -3.96 6.64 -5.55
C SER A 50 -4.32 6.60 -4.05
N LYS A 51 -5.49 7.12 -3.65
CA LYS A 51 -5.94 7.10 -2.25
C LYS A 51 -6.13 5.68 -1.74
N LYS A 52 -6.61 4.75 -2.57
CA LYS A 52 -6.72 3.33 -2.22
C LYS A 52 -5.34 2.74 -1.90
N HIS A 53 -4.34 2.96 -2.76
CA HIS A 53 -2.97 2.49 -2.52
C HIS A 53 -2.34 3.12 -1.26
N LYS A 54 -2.58 4.41 -1.01
CA LYS A 54 -2.15 5.06 0.25
C LYS A 54 -2.78 4.41 1.49
N ARG A 55 -4.06 4.03 1.43
CA ARG A 55 -4.75 3.34 2.53
C ARG A 55 -4.20 1.92 2.71
N ASN A 56 -3.96 1.19 1.63
CA ASN A 56 -3.37 -0.15 1.66
C ASN A 56 -1.96 -0.14 2.27
N TYR A 57 -1.10 0.79 1.83
CA TYR A 57 0.23 0.98 2.42
C TYR A 57 0.17 1.12 3.94
N LYS A 58 -0.75 1.95 4.46
CA LYS A 58 -0.95 2.13 5.90
C LYS A 58 -1.41 0.85 6.58
N LYS A 59 -2.29 0.07 5.96
CA LYS A 59 -2.75 -1.23 6.51
C LYS A 59 -1.59 -2.22 6.62
N VAL A 60 -0.78 -2.34 5.57
CA VAL A 60 0.39 -3.23 5.55
C VAL A 60 1.44 -2.78 6.56
N LEU A 61 1.67 -1.47 6.68
CA LEU A 61 2.60 -0.91 7.66
C LEU A 61 2.12 -1.17 9.10
N ASN A 62 0.84 -0.94 9.38
CA ASN A 62 0.26 -1.21 10.69
C ASN A 62 0.35 -2.71 11.03
N TYR A 63 0.11 -3.59 10.05
CA TYR A 63 0.32 -5.02 10.24
C TYR A 63 1.77 -5.34 10.61
N LEU A 64 2.75 -4.79 9.89
CA LEU A 64 4.17 -4.98 10.20
C LEU A 64 4.54 -4.48 11.60
N ILE A 65 4.03 -3.31 12.01
CA ILE A 65 4.29 -2.72 13.33
C ILE A 65 3.69 -3.59 14.45
N ASN A 66 2.44 -4.04 14.27
CA ASN A 66 1.74 -4.84 15.28
C ASN A 66 2.19 -6.31 15.33
N SER A 67 2.91 -6.78 14.32
CA SER A 67 3.44 -8.15 14.22
C SER A 67 4.93 -8.24 14.59
N ARG A 68 5.53 -7.13 15.02
CA ARG A 68 6.90 -7.06 15.57
C ARG A 68 6.84 -7.12 17.08
#